data_AF-A0A4Q4XU27-F1
#
_entry.id   AF-A0A4Q4XU27-F1
#
_cell.length_a   1.000
_cell.length_b   1.000
_cell.length_c   1.000
_cell.angle_alpha   90.00
_cell.angle_beta   90.00
_cell.angle_gamma   90.00
#
_symmetry.space_group_name_H-M   'P 1'
#
loop_
_entity.id
_entity.type
_entity.pdbx_description
1 polymer ?
#
loop_
_entity_poly.entity_id
_entity_poly.type
_entity_poly.pdbx_seq_one_letter_code
_entity_poly.pdbx_strand_id
1 'polypeptide(L)'
;MKIAALSLSLLATALAVSTTALPDRPKGPDGLYKSYSDESGNEVTEFVPWNELGSTTFVPITSVVPAASMKQRSTLMKRDEGCHPSAFVPTSETDAANKCLIDGFSDDPIVITGNGYLRYWCIYRNAVSYICSYNTGPIVGPGTTTTTYKADIMGSWDYVKRTLCGFNRLGYAQVINGEGDVTAGYTYNGDGFCF
;
A
#
# COMPACT_ATOMS: atom_id res chain seq x y z
N MET A 1 21.89 38.96 56.29
CA MET A 1 21.91 38.32 54.94
C MET A 1 21.74 36.81 55.14
N LYS A 2 20.68 36.22 54.58
CA LYS A 2 20.58 34.77 54.34
C LYS A 2 19.90 34.61 52.98
N ILE A 3 20.69 34.22 51.99
CA ILE A 3 20.22 33.91 50.63
C ILE A 3 19.82 32.43 50.67
N ALA A 4 18.53 32.15 50.53
CA ALA A 4 18.05 30.79 50.29
C ALA A 4 17.83 30.64 48.78
N ALA A 5 18.66 29.79 48.17
CA ALA A 5 18.65 29.51 46.75
C ALA A 5 17.43 28.67 46.35
N LEU A 6 16.88 28.98 45.17
CA LEU A 6 15.85 28.25 44.47
C LEU A 6 16.33 26.86 44.05
N SER A 7 15.43 25.88 44.10
CA SER A 7 15.45 24.71 43.20
C SER A 7 14.03 24.25 42.89
N LEU A 8 13.45 24.80 41.82
CA LEU A 8 12.30 24.18 41.16
C LEU A 8 12.81 22.99 40.35
N SER A 9 12.52 21.78 40.82
CA SER A 9 12.69 20.53 40.09
C SER A 9 11.66 20.46 38.95
N LEU A 10 12.09 20.77 37.72
CA LEU A 10 11.36 20.36 36.52
C LEU A 10 11.42 18.83 36.41
N LEU A 11 10.33 18.13 36.72
CA LEU A 11 10.14 16.76 36.27
C LEU A 11 9.87 16.79 34.76
N ALA A 12 10.89 16.51 33.96
CA ALA A 12 10.70 16.15 32.57
C ALA A 12 10.02 14.77 32.52
N THR A 13 8.71 14.75 32.26
CA THR A 13 8.01 13.53 31.86
C THR A 13 8.54 13.07 30.52
N ALA A 14 9.46 12.10 30.53
CA ALA A 14 9.83 11.37 29.33
C ALA A 14 8.59 10.60 28.86
N LEU A 15 7.97 11.05 27.77
CA LEU A 15 7.01 10.25 27.02
C LEU A 15 7.75 9.02 26.52
N ALA A 16 7.54 7.89 27.18
CA ALA A 16 7.95 6.60 26.66
C ALA A 16 7.17 6.36 25.37
N VAL A 17 7.80 6.67 24.22
CA VAL A 17 7.34 6.21 22.91
C VAL A 17 7.35 4.69 22.99
N SER A 18 6.18 4.11 23.17
CA SER A 18 6.00 2.67 23.04
C SER A 18 6.20 2.36 21.57
N THR A 19 7.43 1.99 21.20
CA THR A 19 7.71 1.38 19.91
C THR A 19 6.96 0.07 19.90
N THR A 20 5.76 0.05 19.31
CA THR A 20 5.03 -1.18 19.04
C THR A 20 5.98 -2.09 18.25
N ALA A 21 6.41 -3.18 18.87
CA ALA A 21 7.24 -4.17 18.19
C ALA A 21 6.48 -4.69 16.97
N LEU A 22 7.19 -4.81 15.84
CA LEU A 22 6.63 -5.36 14.61
C LEU A 22 6.16 -6.82 14.86
N PRO A 23 5.07 -7.27 14.22
CA PRO A 23 4.56 -8.63 14.41
C PRO A 23 5.63 -9.68 14.09
N ASP A 24 5.80 -10.68 14.96
CA ASP A 24 6.69 -11.81 14.69
C ASP A 24 5.95 -12.85 13.82
N ARG A 25 6.06 -12.70 12.50
CA ARG A 25 5.43 -13.56 11.50
C ARG A 25 6.44 -13.95 10.42
N PRO A 26 6.29 -15.14 9.77
CA PRO A 26 7.11 -15.51 8.63
C PRO A 26 7.03 -14.45 7.54
N LYS A 27 8.19 -13.96 7.11
CA LYS A 27 8.33 -12.91 6.10
C LYS A 27 8.62 -13.52 4.74
N GLY A 28 7.99 -12.98 3.70
CA GLY A 28 8.39 -13.22 2.32
C GLY A 28 9.70 -12.50 1.98
N PRO A 29 10.48 -13.00 1.01
CA PRO A 29 11.68 -12.33 0.56
C PRO A 29 11.38 -11.00 -0.15
N ASP A 30 12.35 -10.08 -0.13
CA ASP A 30 12.23 -8.79 -0.80
C ASP A 30 12.22 -8.97 -2.32
N GLY A 31 11.29 -8.30 -2.99
CA GLY A 31 11.15 -8.34 -4.43
C GLY A 31 9.73 -8.07 -4.92
N LEU A 32 9.58 -8.11 -6.24
CA LEU A 32 8.32 -7.90 -6.93
C LEU A 32 7.65 -9.24 -7.19
N TYR A 33 6.35 -9.28 -6.94
CA TYR A 33 5.51 -10.44 -7.16
C TYR A 33 4.33 -10.09 -8.04
N LYS A 34 3.99 -11.01 -8.93
CA LYS A 34 2.82 -10.89 -9.79
C LYS A 34 2.11 -12.23 -9.79
N SER A 35 0.85 -12.23 -9.38
CA SER A 35 0.04 -13.45 -9.36
C SER A 35 -1.12 -13.35 -10.34
N TYR A 36 -1.34 -14.39 -11.13
CA TYR A 36 -2.37 -14.49 -12.16
C TYR A 36 -2.92 -15.92 -12.26
N SER A 37 -4.06 -16.09 -12.93
CA SER A 37 -4.60 -17.41 -13.25
C SER A 37 -4.03 -17.92 -14.56
N ASP A 38 -3.47 -19.13 -14.56
CA ASP A 38 -3.06 -19.81 -15.79
C ASP A 38 -4.27 -20.28 -16.62
N GLU A 39 -4.02 -20.85 -17.80
CA GLU A 39 -5.07 -21.37 -18.69
C GLU A 39 -5.92 -22.48 -18.07
N SER A 40 -5.42 -23.13 -17.00
CA SER A 40 -6.11 -24.17 -16.24
C SER A 40 -6.86 -23.62 -15.03
N GLY A 41 -6.82 -22.31 -14.80
CA GLY A 41 -7.44 -21.64 -13.65
C GLY A 41 -6.65 -21.76 -12.35
N ASN A 42 -5.41 -22.27 -12.38
CA ASN A 42 -4.55 -22.30 -11.20
C ASN A 42 -3.88 -20.95 -11.00
N GLU A 43 -3.71 -20.54 -9.76
CA GLU A 43 -2.94 -19.34 -9.44
C GLU A 43 -1.43 -19.61 -9.58
N VAL A 44 -0.78 -18.83 -10.43
CA VAL A 44 0.67 -18.85 -10.65
C VAL A 44 1.25 -17.52 -10.16
N THR A 45 2.37 -17.58 -9.44
CA THR A 45 3.08 -16.39 -8.96
C THR A 45 4.46 -16.31 -9.58
N GLU A 46 4.69 -15.21 -10.30
CA GLU A 46 6.01 -14.78 -10.72
C GLU A 46 6.69 -13.98 -9.61
N PHE A 47 8.00 -14.14 -9.49
CA PHE A 47 8.82 -13.44 -8.50
C PHE A 47 10.09 -12.92 -9.15
N VAL A 48 10.38 -11.64 -8.93
CA VAL A 48 11.63 -10.99 -9.30
C VAL A 48 12.33 -10.51 -8.01
N PRO A 49 13.50 -11.07 -7.67
CA PRO A 49 14.25 -10.68 -6.48
C PRO A 49 14.61 -9.19 -6.45
N TRP A 50 14.64 -8.60 -5.26
CA TRP A 50 14.93 -7.16 -5.10
C TRP A 50 16.23 -6.68 -5.75
N ASN A 51 17.29 -7.49 -5.70
CA ASN A 51 18.60 -7.18 -6.30
C ASN A 51 18.57 -7.10 -7.83
N GLU A 52 17.54 -7.65 -8.48
CA GLU A 52 17.38 -7.66 -9.93
C GLU A 52 16.50 -6.52 -10.44
N LEU A 53 15.84 -5.77 -9.56
CA LEU A 53 14.85 -4.74 -9.91
C LEU A 53 15.43 -3.41 -10.45
N GLY A 54 16.74 -3.31 -10.66
CA GLY A 54 17.38 -2.10 -11.18
C GLY A 54 17.38 -0.93 -10.19
N SER A 55 18.57 -0.38 -9.89
CA SER A 55 18.72 0.71 -8.93
C SER A 55 18.36 2.06 -9.56
N THR A 56 17.07 2.41 -9.57
CA THR A 56 16.68 3.82 -9.79
C THR A 56 16.27 4.46 -8.46
N THR A 57 16.89 5.59 -8.20
CA THR A 57 16.87 6.38 -6.97
C THR A 57 15.43 6.63 -6.49
N PHE A 58 15.22 6.49 -5.18
CA PHE A 58 14.03 6.89 -4.43
C PHE A 58 13.34 8.10 -5.07
N VAL A 59 12.08 7.92 -5.52
CA VAL A 59 11.21 9.04 -5.88
C VAL A 59 10.43 9.37 -4.62
N PRO A 60 10.82 10.39 -3.83
CA PRO A 60 9.93 10.87 -2.79
C PRO A 60 8.62 11.26 -3.48
N ILE A 61 7.48 10.84 -2.94
CA ILE A 61 6.16 11.32 -3.38
C ILE A 61 6.10 12.82 -3.04
N THR A 62 6.70 13.63 -3.91
CA THR A 62 6.87 15.09 -3.76
C THR A 62 6.06 15.85 -4.79
N SER A 63 5.58 15.18 -5.84
CA SER A 63 4.60 15.73 -6.78
C SER A 63 3.30 14.93 -6.66
N VAL A 64 2.46 15.40 -5.74
CA VAL A 64 1.09 14.94 -5.56
C VAL A 64 0.31 15.53 -6.74
N VAL A 65 -0.27 14.70 -7.61
CA VAL A 65 -1.47 15.14 -8.34
C VAL A 65 -2.40 15.65 -7.24
N PRO A 66 -2.74 16.95 -7.19
CA PRO A 66 -3.59 17.46 -6.14
C PRO A 66 -4.79 16.54 -6.02
N ALA A 67 -5.21 16.20 -4.80
CA ALA A 67 -6.46 15.48 -4.55
C ALA A 67 -7.69 16.33 -4.96
N ALA A 68 -7.59 17.10 -6.04
CA ALA A 68 -8.65 17.81 -6.73
C ALA A 68 -9.63 16.77 -7.23
N SER A 69 -10.57 16.44 -6.34
CA SER A 69 -11.64 15.48 -6.49
C SER A 69 -11.17 14.07 -6.85
N MET A 70 -10.69 13.31 -5.85
CA MET A 70 -11.13 11.91 -5.80
C MET A 70 -12.66 11.96 -5.94
N LYS A 71 -13.18 11.59 -7.12
CA LYS A 71 -14.62 11.60 -7.34
C LYS A 71 -15.23 10.70 -6.29
N GLN A 72 -16.05 11.29 -5.41
CA GLN A 72 -16.85 10.50 -4.48
C GLN A 72 -17.71 9.56 -5.32
N ARG A 73 -17.38 8.26 -5.36
CA ARG A 73 -18.36 7.24 -5.74
C ARG A 73 -19.53 7.43 -4.77
N SER A 74 -20.73 7.62 -5.32
CA SER A 74 -22.05 7.69 -4.66
C SER A 74 -22.05 7.81 -3.12
N THR A 75 -22.74 8.80 -2.56
CA THR A 75 -22.96 8.98 -1.11
C THR A 75 -23.53 7.76 -0.38
N LEU A 76 -23.99 6.73 -1.10
CA LEU A 76 -24.63 5.54 -0.56
C LEU A 76 -23.71 4.32 -0.43
N MET A 77 -22.51 4.31 -1.02
CA MET A 77 -21.59 3.16 -0.92
C MET A 77 -20.30 3.58 -0.23
N LYS A 78 -20.03 2.99 0.93
CA LYS A 78 -18.77 3.19 1.67
C LYS A 78 -17.63 2.62 0.82
N ARG A 79 -16.52 3.36 0.69
CA ARG A 79 -15.29 2.83 0.09
C ARG A 79 -14.80 1.65 0.92
N ASP A 80 -14.31 0.61 0.28
CA ASP A 80 -13.53 -0.41 0.98
C ASP A 80 -12.16 0.17 1.34
N GLU A 81 -11.99 0.49 2.61
CA GLU A 81 -10.80 1.11 3.16
C GLU A 81 -10.61 0.73 4.62
N GLY A 82 -9.36 0.70 5.06
CA GLY A 82 -9.04 0.31 6.42
C GLY A 82 -7.60 0.64 6.79
N CYS A 83 -7.38 0.86 8.07
CA CYS A 83 -6.04 0.99 8.63
C CYS A 83 -5.65 -0.28 9.36
N HIS A 84 -4.40 -0.67 9.20
CA HIS A 84 -3.84 -1.78 9.93
C HIS A 84 -3.96 -1.51 11.45
N PRO A 85 -4.39 -2.49 12.27
CA PRO A 85 -4.73 -2.25 13.67
C PRO A 85 -3.53 -1.83 14.55
N SER A 86 -2.33 -2.37 14.30
CA SER A 86 -1.21 -2.27 15.25
C SER A 86 0.19 -2.06 14.67
N ALA A 87 0.46 -2.47 13.43
CA ALA A 87 1.77 -2.32 12.79
C ALA A 87 2.03 -0.89 12.30
N PHE A 88 3.23 -0.40 12.63
CA PHE A 88 3.79 0.85 12.15
C PHE A 88 5.11 0.56 11.46
N VAL A 89 5.21 0.88 10.17
CA VAL A 89 6.39 0.63 9.35
C VAL A 89 6.97 1.98 8.90
N PRO A 90 8.30 2.17 8.94
CA PRO A 90 8.91 3.42 8.51
C PRO A 90 8.50 3.80 7.09
N THR A 91 8.21 5.09 6.86
CA THR A 91 7.79 5.58 5.54
C THR A 91 8.80 5.21 4.46
N SER A 92 10.10 5.22 4.76
CA SER A 92 11.16 4.80 3.83
C SER A 92 11.01 3.38 3.29
N GLU A 93 10.51 2.43 4.11
CA GLU A 93 10.26 1.06 3.66
C GLU A 93 9.00 0.99 2.79
N THR A 94 7.92 1.68 3.20
CA THR A 94 6.68 1.74 2.41
C THR A 94 6.86 2.44 1.07
N ASP A 95 7.72 3.47 1.00
CA ASP A 95 8.02 4.21 -0.22
C ASP A 95 8.88 3.38 -1.17
N ALA A 96 9.84 2.62 -0.64
CA ALA A 96 10.64 1.68 -1.44
C ALA A 96 9.76 0.58 -2.04
N ALA A 97 8.86 -0.01 -1.24
CA ALA A 97 7.90 -1.00 -1.72
C ALA A 97 6.95 -0.41 -2.79
N ASN A 98 6.43 0.81 -2.59
CA ASN A 98 5.59 1.50 -3.59
C ASN A 98 6.30 1.70 -4.92
N LYS A 99 7.52 2.21 -4.87
CA LYS A 99 8.31 2.48 -6.08
C LYS A 99 8.55 1.19 -6.85
N CYS A 100 9.01 0.15 -6.15
CA CYS A 100 9.19 -1.17 -6.73
C CYS A 100 7.90 -1.68 -7.42
N LEU A 101 6.74 -1.50 -6.79
CA LEU A 101 5.47 -1.92 -7.38
C LEU A 101 5.11 -1.12 -8.64
N ILE A 102 5.18 0.22 -8.59
CA ILE A 102 4.80 1.09 -9.74
C ILE A 102 5.76 0.95 -10.92
N ASP A 103 7.05 0.79 -10.64
CA ASP A 103 8.06 0.55 -11.67
C ASP A 103 7.91 -0.84 -12.30
N GLY A 104 7.32 -1.79 -11.57
CA GLY A 104 7.02 -3.14 -12.04
C GLY A 104 5.97 -3.22 -13.15
N PHE A 105 5.22 -2.14 -13.39
CA PHE A 105 4.31 -2.00 -14.52
C PHE A 105 5.03 -1.34 -15.70
N SER A 106 5.10 -2.01 -16.84
CA SER A 106 5.67 -1.46 -18.09
C SER A 106 4.79 -0.36 -18.70
N ASP A 107 3.48 -0.42 -18.46
CA ASP A 107 2.48 0.35 -19.18
C ASP A 107 1.58 1.17 -18.25
N ASP A 108 0.99 2.24 -18.80
CA ASP A 108 -0.05 3.07 -18.17
C ASP A 108 -1.09 3.43 -19.26
N PRO A 109 -2.38 3.08 -19.13
CA PRO A 109 -3.03 2.46 -17.97
C PRO A 109 -2.57 1.04 -17.65
N ILE A 110 -2.70 0.67 -16.38
CA ILE A 110 -2.61 -0.71 -15.90
C ILE A 110 -3.91 -1.41 -16.25
N VAL A 111 -3.82 -2.36 -17.18
CA VAL A 111 -4.94 -3.15 -17.67
C VAL A 111 -4.85 -4.57 -17.12
N ILE A 112 -5.86 -4.99 -16.36
CA ILE A 112 -5.97 -6.31 -15.76
C ILE A 112 -7.21 -6.99 -16.33
N THR A 113 -7.03 -7.92 -17.25
CA THR A 113 -8.14 -8.67 -17.88
C THR A 113 -8.70 -9.74 -16.94
N GLY A 114 -9.78 -10.43 -17.35
CA GLY A 114 -10.40 -11.48 -16.52
C GLY A 114 -9.48 -12.67 -16.18
N ASN A 115 -8.47 -12.95 -17.02
CA ASN A 115 -7.38 -13.91 -16.75
C ASN A 115 -6.08 -13.20 -16.36
N GLY A 116 -6.16 -11.89 -16.13
CA GLY A 116 -5.03 -11.06 -15.75
C GLY A 116 -4.62 -11.30 -14.30
N TYR A 117 -3.70 -10.47 -13.86
CA TYR A 117 -3.10 -10.60 -12.54
C TYR A 117 -4.08 -10.24 -11.41
N LEU A 118 -4.33 -11.21 -10.54
CA LEU A 118 -5.19 -11.11 -9.36
C LEU A 118 -4.55 -10.22 -8.28
N ARG A 119 -3.22 -10.34 -8.12
CA ARG A 119 -2.47 -9.69 -7.06
C ARG A 119 -1.13 -9.23 -7.60
N TYR A 120 -0.81 -7.97 -7.35
CA TYR A 120 0.52 -7.43 -7.56
C TYR A 120 1.02 -6.85 -6.27
N TRP A 121 2.22 -7.23 -5.86
CA TRP A 121 2.79 -6.69 -4.64
C TRP A 121 4.29 -6.64 -4.72
N CYS A 122 4.86 -5.69 -4.00
CA CYS A 122 6.28 -5.64 -3.77
C CYS A 122 6.55 -5.65 -2.28
N ILE A 123 7.52 -6.48 -1.89
CA ILE A 123 8.02 -6.60 -0.54
C ILE A 123 9.34 -5.86 -0.45
N TYR A 124 9.45 -4.97 0.54
CA TYR A 124 10.72 -4.42 0.97
C TYR A 124 10.79 -4.39 2.50
N ARG A 125 11.65 -5.24 3.07
CA ARG A 125 11.80 -5.45 4.51
C ARG A 125 10.47 -5.78 5.18
N ASN A 126 9.89 -4.82 5.91
CA ASN A 126 8.66 -5.00 6.66
C ASN A 126 7.41 -4.50 5.92
N ALA A 127 7.59 -3.78 4.82
CA ALA A 127 6.49 -3.24 4.04
C ALA A 127 6.13 -4.15 2.88
N VAL A 128 4.83 -4.36 2.69
CA VAL A 128 4.25 -4.89 1.45
C VAL A 128 3.41 -3.78 0.86
N SER A 129 3.78 -3.29 -0.32
CA SER A 129 2.91 -2.44 -1.14
C SER A 129 2.18 -3.34 -2.13
N TYR A 130 0.87 -3.17 -2.28
CA TYR A 130 0.07 -4.07 -3.09
C TYR A 130 -1.06 -3.36 -3.83
N ILE A 131 -1.50 -4.04 -4.90
CA ILE A 131 -2.70 -3.78 -5.67
C ILE A 131 -3.46 -5.11 -5.78
N CYS A 132 -4.72 -5.11 -5.39
CA CYS A 132 -5.63 -6.23 -5.52
C CYS A 132 -6.67 -5.89 -6.57
N SER A 133 -6.80 -6.73 -7.61
CA SER A 133 -7.88 -6.61 -8.58
C SER A 133 -8.97 -7.63 -8.26
N TYR A 134 -10.11 -7.16 -7.80
CA TYR A 134 -11.26 -8.00 -7.51
C TYR A 134 -12.12 -8.07 -8.76
N ASN A 135 -11.63 -8.71 -9.83
CA ASN A 135 -12.34 -8.87 -11.11
C ASN A 135 -13.60 -9.77 -10.99
N THR A 136 -14.42 -9.55 -9.97
CA THR A 136 -15.76 -10.08 -9.76
C THR A 136 -16.74 -9.22 -10.55
N GLY A 137 -16.67 -9.35 -11.87
CA GLY A 137 -17.78 -8.96 -12.73
C GLY A 137 -19.06 -9.71 -12.34
N PRO A 138 -20.26 -9.17 -12.64
CA PRO A 138 -21.51 -9.86 -12.36
C PRO A 138 -21.50 -11.25 -13.00
N ILE A 139 -22.24 -12.17 -12.37
CA ILE A 139 -22.35 -13.64 -12.52
C ILE A 139 -22.79 -14.10 -13.95
N VAL A 140 -22.42 -13.39 -15.02
CA VAL A 140 -22.86 -13.65 -16.39
C VAL A 140 -21.73 -13.33 -17.39
N GLY A 141 -20.78 -14.27 -17.51
CA GLY A 141 -19.84 -14.35 -18.63
C GLY A 141 -18.39 -13.90 -18.34
N PRO A 142 -17.43 -14.28 -19.20
CA PRO A 142 -16.02 -13.97 -19.01
C PRO A 142 -15.75 -12.47 -19.30
N GLY A 143 -14.95 -11.83 -18.46
CA GLY A 143 -14.32 -10.54 -18.75
C GLY A 143 -14.93 -9.34 -18.04
N THR A 144 -14.40 -9.01 -16.87
CA THR A 144 -14.31 -7.60 -16.47
C THR A 144 -12.84 -7.22 -16.50
N THR A 145 -12.48 -6.43 -17.51
CA THR A 145 -11.18 -5.81 -17.59
C THR A 145 -11.18 -4.66 -16.60
N THR A 146 -10.32 -4.74 -15.60
CA THR A 146 -10.00 -3.60 -14.76
C THR A 146 -9.00 -2.72 -15.49
N THR A 147 -9.29 -1.42 -15.54
CA THR A 147 -8.39 -0.42 -16.13
C THR A 147 -8.18 0.66 -15.09
N THR A 148 -6.97 0.78 -14.55
CA THR A 148 -6.60 1.82 -13.60
C THR A 148 -5.31 2.50 -14.04
N TYR A 149 -5.10 3.75 -13.65
CA TYR A 149 -3.89 4.49 -14.03
C TYR A 149 -2.90 4.51 -12.87
N LYS A 150 -1.60 4.54 -13.17
CA LYS A 150 -0.55 4.65 -12.14
C LYS A 150 -0.80 5.83 -11.19
N ALA A 151 -1.26 6.95 -11.74
CA ALA A 151 -1.58 8.15 -10.96
C ALA A 151 -2.72 7.93 -9.95
N ASP A 152 -3.74 7.13 -10.28
CA ASP A 152 -4.86 6.84 -9.38
C ASP A 152 -4.43 5.93 -8.23
N ILE A 153 -3.57 4.95 -8.50
CA ILE A 153 -2.96 4.09 -7.46
C ILE A 153 -2.10 4.93 -6.51
N MET A 154 -1.24 5.78 -7.06
CA MET A 154 -0.42 6.71 -6.28
C MET A 154 -1.28 7.68 -5.45
N GLY A 155 -2.40 8.14 -6.01
CA GLY A 155 -3.38 8.96 -5.29
C GLY A 155 -4.06 8.21 -4.14
N SER A 156 -4.41 6.94 -4.33
CA SER A 156 -4.98 6.10 -3.26
C SER A 156 -4.01 5.91 -2.10
N TRP A 157 -2.74 5.66 -2.43
CA TRP A 157 -1.65 5.58 -1.47
C TRP A 157 -1.39 6.86 -0.69
N ASP A 158 -1.46 8.01 -1.35
CA ASP A 158 -1.36 9.32 -0.70
C ASP A 158 -2.54 9.55 0.24
N TYR A 159 -3.76 9.20 -0.19
CA TYR A 159 -4.95 9.26 0.65
C TYR A 159 -4.80 8.40 1.93
N VAL A 160 -4.32 7.17 1.80
CA VAL A 160 -4.05 6.29 2.95
C VAL A 160 -3.05 6.94 3.92
N LYS A 161 -1.94 7.47 3.41
CA LYS A 161 -0.87 8.05 4.25
C LYS A 161 -1.23 9.41 4.87
N ARG A 162 -1.90 10.29 4.12
CA ARG A 162 -2.12 11.68 4.55
C ARG A 162 -3.47 11.92 5.20
N THR A 163 -4.47 11.10 4.88
CA THR A 163 -5.86 11.36 5.29
C THR A 163 -6.41 10.26 6.17
N LEU A 164 -6.24 8.98 5.78
CA LEU A 164 -6.92 7.87 6.44
C LEU A 164 -6.17 7.33 7.67
N CYS A 165 -4.92 6.92 7.49
CA CYS A 165 -4.17 6.13 8.49
C CYS A 165 -2.98 6.86 9.11
N GLY A 166 -2.38 7.81 8.39
CA GLY A 166 -1.14 8.47 8.78
C GLY A 166 0.11 7.83 8.14
N PHE A 167 1.21 8.58 8.09
CA PHE A 167 2.40 8.22 7.29
C PHE A 167 3.08 6.89 7.62
N ASN A 168 3.04 6.47 8.89
CA ASN A 168 3.71 5.26 9.36
C ASN A 168 2.74 4.10 9.60
N ARG A 169 1.44 4.36 9.57
CA ARG A 169 0.43 3.34 9.82
C ARG A 169 -0.02 2.76 8.48
N LEU A 170 0.13 1.46 8.35
CA LEU A 170 -0.27 0.72 7.16
C LEU A 170 -1.80 0.77 6.97
N GLY A 171 -2.26 0.53 5.75
CA GLY A 171 -3.68 0.61 5.41
C GLY A 171 -3.92 0.53 3.91
N TYR A 172 -5.19 0.54 3.52
CA TYR A 172 -5.59 0.43 2.13
C TYR A 172 -6.84 1.25 1.87
N ALA A 173 -7.06 1.55 0.60
CA ALA A 173 -8.30 2.11 0.12
C ALA A 173 -8.59 1.61 -1.30
N GLN A 174 -9.88 1.52 -1.62
CA GLN A 174 -10.34 1.34 -2.98
C GLN A 174 -9.81 2.48 -3.85
N VAL A 175 -9.20 2.13 -4.99
CA VAL A 175 -8.73 3.09 -5.98
C VAL A 175 -9.93 3.79 -6.59
N ILE A 176 -9.88 5.12 -6.63
CA ILE A 176 -10.92 5.93 -7.23
C ILE A 176 -10.48 6.30 -8.65
N ASN A 177 -11.44 6.27 -9.58
CA ASN A 177 -11.25 6.38 -11.03
C ASN A 177 -10.70 5.10 -11.67
N GLY A 178 -10.99 4.95 -12.97
CA GLY A 178 -10.81 3.70 -13.70
C GLY A 178 -12.07 2.83 -13.76
N GLU A 179 -11.91 1.66 -14.35
CA GLU A 179 -12.93 0.62 -14.50
C GLU A 179 -12.53 -0.60 -13.65
N GLY A 180 -13.52 -1.24 -13.01
CA GLY A 180 -13.29 -2.40 -12.14
C GLY A 180 -13.32 -2.08 -10.64
N ASP A 181 -12.98 -3.11 -9.85
CA ASP A 181 -12.85 -3.01 -8.39
C ASP A 181 -11.41 -3.33 -7.98
N VAL A 182 -10.72 -2.30 -7.48
CA VAL A 182 -9.30 -2.36 -7.16
C VAL A 182 -9.09 -1.75 -5.79
N THR A 183 -8.35 -2.44 -4.94
CA THR A 183 -7.78 -1.84 -3.73
C THR A 183 -6.28 -1.70 -3.89
N ALA A 184 -5.74 -0.60 -3.38
CA ALA A 184 -4.32 -0.37 -3.29
C ALA A 184 -3.97 0.01 -1.86
N GLY A 185 -2.85 -0.50 -1.37
CA GLY A 185 -2.48 -0.27 0.01
C GLY A 185 -1.13 -0.81 0.42
N TYR A 186 -0.96 -0.81 1.72
CA TYR A 186 0.23 -1.24 2.42
C TYR A 186 -0.19 -2.18 3.53
N THR A 187 0.58 -3.26 3.69
CA THR A 187 0.45 -4.13 4.85
C THR A 187 1.82 -4.55 5.37
N TYR A 188 1.85 -5.26 6.50
CA TYR A 188 3.08 -5.77 7.06
C TYR A 188 3.52 -7.05 6.34
N ASN A 189 4.82 -7.23 6.15
CA ASN A 189 5.35 -8.47 5.59
C ASN A 189 5.09 -9.64 6.54
N GLY A 190 4.21 -10.55 6.14
CA GLY A 190 3.67 -11.64 6.97
C GLY A 190 2.18 -11.49 7.31
N ASP A 191 1.54 -10.39 6.89
CA ASP A 191 0.09 -10.28 6.86
C ASP A 191 -0.48 -10.82 5.55
N GLY A 192 -1.70 -11.35 5.62
CA GLY A 192 -2.48 -11.62 4.43
C GLY A 192 -3.16 -10.34 3.91
N PHE A 193 -3.37 -10.29 2.60
CA PHE A 193 -3.98 -9.18 1.88
C PHE A 193 -4.64 -9.72 0.60
N CYS A 194 -5.47 -8.90 -0.05
CA CYS A 194 -6.28 -9.28 -1.21
C CYS A 194 -7.21 -10.49 -0.96
N PHE A 195 -7.96 -10.46 0.13
CA PHE A 195 -9.04 -11.42 0.42
C PHE A 195 -10.35 -10.97 -0.19
#